data_AF-A0A6T1KCZ2-F1
#
_entry.id   AF-A0A6T1KCZ2-F1
#
_cell.length_a   1.000
_cell.length_b   1.000
_cell.length_c   1.000
_cell.angle_alpha   90.00
_cell.angle_beta   90.00
_cell.angle_gamma   90.00
#
_symmetry.space_group_name_H-M   'P 1'
#
loop_
_entity.id
_entity.type
_entity.pdbx_description
1 polymer ?
#
loop_
_entity_poly.entity_id
_entity_poly.type
_entity_poly.pdbx_seq_one_letter_code
_entity_poly.pdbx_strand_id
1 'polypeptide(L)'
;MLAPWAFEYPAEEDRKNPERFSNDYYRDTLPQDLWEFENAVVDGDVFTVRKCLEAGVNINAALDNNHMTALMIACTMGNWDLIQILVEDFDADLDGPLSRAGLRAIDYAGYQGYRFPNEHPICEYLKSKGSQHTWWGACIAGDFKRVKEFVENGQDVDEVNPVLWSANAVFIAQEFAQNRIAAYLVTKGGTVVVRNCHNVDTHEMKWSVGRGDCFFYKSCKVERPGAGVMDEYVPEWTV
;
A
#
# COMPACT_ATOMS: atom_id res chain seq x y z
N MET A 1 -7.17 8.49 24.29
CA MET A 1 -5.79 8.01 24.16
C MET A 1 -5.85 6.70 23.42
N LEU A 2 -5.09 6.53 22.33
CA LEU A 2 -4.89 5.20 21.74
C LEU A 2 -4.17 4.33 22.79
N ALA A 3 -4.50 3.04 22.84
CA ALA A 3 -3.88 2.14 23.80
C ALA A 3 -2.38 1.95 23.50
N PRO A 4 -1.51 1.77 24.51
CA PRO A 4 -0.05 1.71 24.34
C PRO A 4 0.44 0.65 23.35
N TRP A 5 -0.31 -0.45 23.19
CA TRP A 5 -0.02 -1.50 22.22
C TRP A 5 -0.03 -1.02 20.77
N ALA A 6 -0.63 0.13 20.48
CA ALA A 6 -0.62 0.73 19.14
C ALA A 6 0.77 1.25 18.73
N PHE A 7 1.71 1.38 19.68
CA PHE A 7 3.07 1.87 19.44
C PHE A 7 4.17 0.90 19.88
N GLU A 8 3.89 0.00 20.83
CA GLU A 8 4.87 -0.96 21.37
C GLU A 8 4.30 -2.39 21.38
N TYR A 9 5.13 -3.36 20.96
CA TYR A 9 4.77 -4.78 21.02
C TYR A 9 4.53 -5.19 22.48
N PRO A 10 3.42 -5.85 22.83
CA PRO A 10 3.14 -6.18 24.22
C PRO A 10 4.21 -7.13 24.80
N ALA A 11 4.47 -6.95 26.09
CA ALA A 11 5.31 -7.85 26.87
C ALA A 11 4.77 -9.29 26.81
N GLU A 12 5.64 -10.29 26.96
CA GLU A 12 5.28 -11.72 26.81
C GLU A 12 4.08 -12.12 27.68
N GLU A 13 3.99 -11.56 28.88
CA GLU A 13 2.94 -11.80 29.87
C GLU A 13 1.55 -11.31 29.43
N ASP A 14 1.49 -10.27 28.58
CA ASP A 14 0.26 -9.65 28.10
C ASP A 14 -0.22 -10.20 26.74
N ARG A 15 0.53 -11.15 26.15
CA ARG A 15 0.22 -11.73 24.84
C ARG A 15 -0.86 -12.81 24.99
N LYS A 16 -1.83 -12.79 24.07
CA LYS A 16 -2.86 -13.82 23.97
C LYS A 16 -2.26 -15.20 23.66
N ASN A 17 -1.24 -15.23 22.81
CA ASN A 17 -0.51 -16.42 22.36
C ASN A 17 1.00 -16.14 22.51
N PRO A 18 1.61 -16.32 23.69
CA PRO A 18 3.00 -15.95 23.96
C PRO A 18 4.03 -16.67 23.08
N GLU A 19 3.69 -17.87 22.62
CA GLU A 19 4.51 -18.70 21.73
C GLU A 19 4.63 -18.15 20.31
N ARG A 20 3.74 -17.22 19.92
CA ARG A 20 3.77 -16.54 18.64
C ARG A 20 4.48 -15.20 18.85
N PHE A 21 5.52 -14.95 18.04
CA PHE A 21 6.28 -13.71 18.09
C PHE A 21 6.72 -13.30 16.68
N SER A 22 5.77 -12.84 15.88
CA SER A 22 6.03 -12.35 14.52
C SER A 22 6.42 -10.87 14.46
N ASN A 23 6.49 -10.18 15.60
CA ASN A 23 6.58 -8.72 15.70
C ASN A 23 5.40 -7.98 15.00
N ASP A 24 4.31 -8.71 14.72
CA ASP A 24 3.01 -8.19 14.28
C ASP A 24 1.92 -8.70 15.24
N TYR A 25 1.38 -7.78 16.05
CA TYR A 25 0.40 -8.15 17.08
C TYR A 25 -0.92 -8.65 16.49
N TYR A 26 -1.31 -8.17 15.30
CA TYR A 26 -2.52 -8.63 14.63
C TYR A 26 -2.35 -10.08 14.18
N ARG A 27 -1.21 -10.39 13.56
CA ARG A 27 -0.87 -11.77 13.14
C ARG A 27 -0.85 -12.72 14.33
N ASP A 28 -0.23 -12.33 15.44
CA ASP A 28 -0.14 -13.18 16.63
C ASP A 28 -1.48 -13.37 17.36
N THR A 29 -2.44 -12.46 17.17
CA THR A 29 -3.79 -12.57 17.75
C THR A 29 -4.80 -13.30 16.87
N LEU A 30 -4.43 -13.67 15.64
CA LEU A 30 -5.28 -14.44 14.74
C LEU A 30 -5.77 -15.76 15.37
N PRO A 31 -7.00 -16.20 15.06
CA PRO A 31 -7.43 -17.58 15.29
C PRO A 31 -6.40 -18.60 14.76
N GLN A 32 -6.32 -19.78 15.39
CA GLN A 32 -5.30 -20.80 15.06
C GLN A 32 -5.36 -21.22 13.59
N ASP A 33 -6.55 -21.44 13.06
CA ASP A 33 -6.81 -21.78 11.66
C ASP A 33 -6.33 -20.70 10.69
N LEU A 34 -6.59 -19.42 10.99
CA LEU A 34 -6.12 -18.30 10.18
C LEU A 34 -4.61 -18.07 10.30
N TRP A 35 -4.02 -18.32 11.46
CA TRP A 35 -2.59 -18.21 11.66
C TRP A 35 -1.80 -19.31 10.92
N GLU A 36 -2.29 -20.56 10.97
CA GLU A 36 -1.72 -21.66 10.18
C GLU A 36 -1.84 -21.39 8.67
N PHE A 37 -3.01 -20.89 8.24
CA PHE A 37 -3.26 -20.51 6.86
C PHE A 37 -2.33 -19.38 6.41
N GLU A 38 -2.17 -18.34 7.22
CA GLU A 38 -1.28 -17.22 6.92
C GLU A 38 0.18 -17.66 6.79
N ASN A 39 0.69 -18.48 7.72
CA ASN A 39 2.05 -19.01 7.62
C ASN A 39 2.24 -19.79 6.32
N ALA A 40 1.29 -20.67 5.97
CA ALA A 40 1.34 -21.43 4.73
C ALA A 40 1.33 -20.55 3.48
N VAL A 41 0.55 -19.45 3.49
CA VAL A 41 0.51 -18.47 2.40
C VAL A 41 1.86 -17.75 2.26
N VAL A 42 2.46 -17.31 3.37
CA VAL A 42 3.76 -16.62 3.38
C VAL A 42 4.89 -17.53 2.92
N ASP A 43 4.89 -18.79 3.38
CA ASP A 43 5.88 -19.80 2.96
C ASP A 43 5.67 -20.27 1.53
N GLY A 44 4.50 -19.98 0.93
CA GLY A 44 4.13 -20.47 -0.39
C GLY A 44 3.80 -21.96 -0.41
N ASP A 45 3.47 -22.57 0.72
CA ASP A 45 3.09 -23.97 0.84
C ASP A 45 1.68 -24.19 0.29
N VAL A 46 1.62 -24.42 -1.01
CA VAL A 46 0.42 -24.74 -1.77
C VAL A 46 -0.38 -25.89 -1.17
N PHE A 47 0.29 -26.92 -0.63
CA PHE A 47 -0.39 -28.11 -0.11
C PHE A 47 -1.12 -27.81 1.18
N THR A 48 -0.48 -27.09 2.10
CA THR A 48 -1.10 -26.67 3.36
C THR A 48 -2.19 -25.63 3.11
N VAL A 49 -1.97 -24.68 2.20
CA VAL A 49 -3.02 -23.71 1.78
C VAL A 49 -4.28 -24.43 1.31
N ARG A 50 -4.14 -25.41 0.41
CA ARG A 50 -5.28 -26.18 -0.11
C ARG A 50 -6.06 -26.85 1.03
N LYS A 51 -5.35 -27.50 1.97
CA LYS A 51 -5.98 -28.15 3.12
C LYS A 51 -6.74 -27.18 4.01
N CYS A 52 -6.17 -26.01 4.30
CA CYS A 52 -6.82 -24.97 5.09
C CYS A 52 -8.10 -24.47 4.40
N LEU A 53 -8.06 -24.25 3.10
CA LEU A 53 -9.23 -23.81 2.32
C LEU A 53 -10.32 -24.89 2.25
N GLU A 54 -9.94 -26.16 2.07
CA GLU A 54 -10.87 -27.30 2.14
C GLU A 54 -11.50 -27.46 3.54
N ALA A 55 -10.80 -27.05 4.60
CA ALA A 55 -11.32 -27.01 5.96
C ALA A 55 -12.29 -25.83 6.21
N GLY A 56 -12.51 -24.95 5.23
CA GLY A 56 -13.47 -23.85 5.30
C GLY A 56 -12.88 -22.53 5.83
N VAL A 57 -11.56 -22.39 5.84
CA VAL A 57 -10.93 -21.09 6.14
C VAL A 57 -11.38 -20.04 5.12
N ASN A 58 -11.70 -18.85 5.61
CA ASN A 58 -12.10 -17.74 4.75
C ASN A 58 -10.91 -17.26 3.90
N ILE A 59 -10.95 -17.55 2.59
CA ILE A 59 -9.91 -17.17 1.61
C ILE A 59 -9.65 -15.66 1.52
N ASN A 60 -10.67 -14.84 1.83
CA ASN A 60 -10.62 -13.38 1.76
C ASN A 60 -10.37 -12.73 3.14
N ALA A 61 -9.97 -13.52 4.15
CA ALA A 61 -9.63 -12.98 5.46
C ALA A 61 -8.39 -12.08 5.39
N ALA A 62 -8.35 -11.05 6.24
CA ALA A 62 -7.18 -10.23 6.47
C ALA A 62 -6.17 -11.00 7.33
N LEU A 63 -4.98 -11.23 6.77
CA LEU A 63 -3.95 -12.09 7.35
C LEU A 63 -2.86 -11.31 8.09
N ASP A 64 -2.73 -10.00 7.87
CA ASP A 64 -1.71 -9.16 8.51
C ASP A 64 -2.26 -7.77 8.93
N ASN A 65 -1.41 -6.96 9.59
CA ASN A 65 -1.73 -5.58 9.97
C ASN A 65 -2.03 -4.64 8.78
N ASN A 66 -1.66 -5.03 7.57
CA ASN A 66 -1.97 -4.30 6.34
C ASN A 66 -3.29 -4.76 5.71
N HIS A 67 -4.05 -5.64 6.38
CA HIS A 67 -5.28 -6.23 5.86
C HIS A 67 -5.10 -6.97 4.53
N MET A 68 -3.93 -7.58 4.31
CA MET A 68 -3.64 -8.35 3.12
C MET A 68 -4.44 -9.66 3.13
N THR A 69 -5.05 -10.00 1.98
CA THR A 69 -5.63 -11.33 1.75
C THR A 69 -4.57 -12.31 1.25
N ALA A 70 -4.91 -13.61 1.23
CA ALA A 70 -4.02 -14.63 0.69
C ALA A 70 -3.57 -14.33 -0.75
N LEU A 71 -4.49 -13.87 -1.59
CA LEU A 71 -4.21 -13.54 -2.98
C LEU A 71 -3.28 -12.32 -3.10
N MET A 72 -3.42 -11.31 -2.23
CA MET A 72 -2.52 -10.16 -2.20
C MET A 72 -1.09 -10.55 -1.81
N ILE A 73 -0.94 -11.41 -0.79
CA ILE A 73 0.38 -11.91 -0.37
C ILE A 73 1.01 -12.73 -1.50
N ALA A 74 0.25 -13.65 -2.11
CA ALA A 74 0.73 -14.47 -3.21
C ALA A 74 1.21 -13.61 -4.41
N CYS A 75 0.45 -12.56 -4.77
CA CYS A 75 0.82 -11.59 -5.80
C CYS A 75 2.06 -10.76 -5.42
N THR A 76 2.24 -10.45 -4.14
CA THR A 76 3.43 -9.74 -3.65
C THR A 76 4.68 -10.63 -3.69
N MET A 77 4.54 -11.93 -3.41
CA MET A 77 5.65 -12.88 -3.46
C MET A 77 5.94 -13.42 -4.87
N GLY A 78 5.04 -13.18 -5.82
CA GLY A 78 5.14 -13.70 -7.18
C GLY A 78 4.93 -15.22 -7.26
N ASN A 79 4.25 -15.82 -6.28
CA ASN A 79 4.03 -17.26 -6.23
C ASN A 79 2.92 -17.65 -7.21
N TRP A 80 3.32 -17.96 -8.44
CA TRP A 80 2.42 -18.27 -9.54
C TRP A 80 1.50 -19.45 -9.24
N ASP A 81 2.02 -20.55 -8.72
CA ASP A 81 1.25 -21.76 -8.42
C ASP A 81 0.17 -21.49 -7.37
N LEU A 82 0.52 -20.73 -6.33
CA LEU A 82 -0.42 -20.32 -5.29
C LEU A 82 -1.51 -19.38 -5.86
N ILE A 83 -1.14 -18.43 -6.72
CA ILE A 83 -2.11 -17.55 -7.39
C ILE A 83 -3.09 -18.37 -8.24
N GLN A 84 -2.60 -19.33 -9.03
CA GLN A 84 -3.46 -20.17 -9.86
C GLN A 84 -4.46 -20.96 -9.02
N ILE A 85 -4.02 -21.54 -7.91
CA ILE A 85 -4.92 -22.33 -7.06
C ILE A 85 -5.96 -21.44 -6.36
N LEU A 86 -5.54 -20.29 -5.83
CA LEU A 86 -6.48 -19.36 -5.19
C LEU A 86 -7.55 -18.86 -6.18
N VAL A 87 -7.16 -18.56 -7.42
CA VAL A 87 -8.07 -18.00 -8.44
C VAL A 87 -8.91 -19.08 -9.12
N GLU A 88 -8.32 -20.18 -9.57
CA GLU A 88 -9.01 -21.18 -10.41
C GLU A 88 -9.74 -22.23 -9.58
N ASP A 89 -9.16 -22.69 -8.46
CA ASP A 89 -9.73 -23.80 -7.69
C ASP A 89 -10.69 -23.30 -6.59
N PHE A 90 -10.43 -22.12 -6.04
CA PHE A 90 -11.14 -21.60 -4.86
C PHE A 90 -11.88 -20.28 -5.08
N ASP A 91 -11.85 -19.74 -6.31
CA ASP A 91 -12.57 -18.51 -6.69
C ASP A 91 -12.31 -17.34 -5.72
N ALA A 92 -11.05 -17.13 -5.37
CA ALA A 92 -10.64 -16.01 -4.53
C ALA A 92 -11.11 -14.68 -5.11
N ASP A 93 -11.58 -13.77 -4.26
CA ASP A 93 -12.04 -12.48 -4.72
C ASP A 93 -10.83 -11.66 -5.20
N LEU A 94 -10.72 -11.49 -6.51
CA LEU A 94 -9.63 -10.77 -7.18
C LEU A 94 -9.56 -9.30 -6.76
N ASP A 95 -10.70 -8.80 -6.34
CA ASP A 95 -11.07 -7.41 -6.19
C ASP A 95 -11.51 -7.12 -4.73
N GLY A 96 -11.48 -8.15 -3.88
CA GLY A 96 -11.93 -8.19 -2.49
C GLY A 96 -10.97 -7.51 -1.51
N PRO A 97 -11.34 -7.50 -0.22
CA PRO A 97 -11.20 -6.35 0.67
C PRO A 97 -9.87 -5.66 0.50
N LEU A 98 -9.92 -4.35 0.24
CA LEU A 98 -8.72 -3.56 0.02
C LEU A 98 -7.78 -3.66 1.21
N SER A 99 -6.48 -3.70 0.92
CA SER A 99 -5.47 -3.55 1.94
C SER A 99 -5.61 -2.18 2.62
N ARG A 100 -4.88 -2.00 3.72
CA ARG A 100 -4.80 -0.72 4.45
C ARG A 100 -4.36 0.43 3.54
N ALA A 101 -3.57 0.15 2.51
CA ALA A 101 -3.13 1.13 1.51
C ALA A 101 -4.17 1.41 0.41
N GLY A 102 -5.32 0.75 0.44
CA GLY A 102 -6.33 0.84 -0.62
C GLY A 102 -5.95 0.06 -1.87
N LEU A 103 -5.09 -0.96 -1.74
CA LEU A 103 -4.58 -1.76 -2.86
C LEU A 103 -5.26 -3.14 -2.92
N ARG A 104 -5.37 -3.67 -4.13
CA ARG A 104 -5.84 -5.02 -4.46
C ARG A 104 -4.70 -5.94 -4.85
N ALA A 105 -4.99 -7.23 -5.02
CA ALA A 105 -3.98 -8.21 -5.41
C ALA A 105 -3.22 -7.84 -6.69
N ILE A 106 -3.93 -7.39 -7.72
CA ILE A 106 -3.32 -6.93 -8.97
C ILE A 106 -2.37 -5.74 -8.77
N ASP A 107 -2.68 -4.85 -7.82
CA ASP A 107 -1.86 -3.67 -7.56
C ASP A 107 -0.54 -4.06 -6.90
N TYR A 108 -0.54 -5.07 -6.03
CA TYR A 108 0.67 -5.63 -5.44
C TYR A 108 1.54 -6.36 -6.49
N ALA A 109 0.93 -7.07 -7.43
CA ALA A 109 1.67 -7.62 -8.57
C ALA A 109 2.32 -6.49 -9.39
N GLY A 110 1.61 -5.38 -9.59
CA GLY A 110 2.12 -4.18 -10.26
C GLY A 110 3.26 -3.51 -9.51
N TYR A 111 3.14 -3.43 -8.18
CA TYR A 111 4.16 -2.88 -7.27
C TYR A 111 5.49 -3.63 -7.38
N GLN A 112 5.43 -4.96 -7.41
CA GLN A 112 6.61 -5.82 -7.56
C GLN A 112 7.09 -5.91 -9.01
N GLY A 113 6.33 -5.32 -9.94
CA GLY A 113 6.66 -5.33 -11.35
C GLY A 113 6.37 -6.65 -12.05
N TYR A 114 5.54 -7.55 -11.50
CA TYR A 114 5.10 -8.83 -12.11
C TYR A 114 4.08 -8.62 -13.24
N ARG A 115 4.55 -7.94 -14.28
CA ARG A 115 3.85 -7.63 -15.52
C ARG A 115 4.68 -8.07 -16.72
N PHE A 116 4.17 -7.96 -17.94
CA PHE A 116 4.98 -8.23 -19.13
C PHE A 116 6.29 -7.39 -19.11
N PRO A 117 7.48 -7.98 -19.42
CA PRO A 117 7.73 -9.29 -20.01
C PRO A 117 8.20 -10.39 -19.04
N ASN A 118 7.81 -10.36 -17.75
CA ASN A 118 8.18 -11.43 -16.82
C ASN A 118 7.68 -12.81 -17.28
N GLU A 119 8.35 -13.87 -16.82
CA GLU A 119 7.98 -15.26 -17.06
C GLU A 119 6.51 -15.54 -16.71
N HIS A 120 6.07 -15.01 -15.56
CA HIS A 120 4.68 -15.04 -15.12
C HIS A 120 4.12 -13.61 -15.04
N PRO A 121 3.41 -13.13 -16.09
CA PRO A 121 2.81 -11.80 -16.11
C PRO A 121 1.50 -11.79 -15.31
N ILE A 122 1.62 -11.73 -13.98
CA ILE A 122 0.51 -11.82 -13.03
C ILE A 122 -0.52 -10.71 -13.26
N CYS A 123 -0.09 -9.47 -13.54
CA CYS A 123 -1.01 -8.36 -13.79
C CYS A 123 -1.96 -8.64 -14.97
N GLU A 124 -1.41 -9.17 -16.06
CA GLU A 124 -2.13 -9.49 -17.29
C GLU A 124 -3.03 -10.70 -17.10
N TYR A 125 -2.57 -11.69 -16.34
CA TYR A 125 -3.40 -12.84 -15.94
C TYR A 125 -4.62 -12.38 -15.13
N LEU A 126 -4.44 -11.59 -14.07
CA LEU A 126 -5.54 -11.11 -13.24
C LEU A 126 -6.51 -10.21 -14.04
N LYS A 127 -5.99 -9.38 -14.95
CA LYS A 127 -6.82 -8.63 -15.91
C LYS A 127 -7.66 -9.54 -16.80
N SER A 128 -7.09 -10.64 -17.29
CA SER A 128 -7.81 -11.61 -18.12
C SER A 128 -8.95 -12.30 -17.35
N LYS A 129 -8.83 -12.38 -16.03
CA LYS A 129 -9.86 -12.87 -15.11
C LYS A 129 -10.86 -11.80 -14.67
N GLY A 130 -10.70 -10.56 -15.13
CA GLY A 130 -11.62 -9.46 -14.89
C GLY A 130 -11.21 -8.48 -13.80
N SER A 131 -10.07 -8.71 -13.11
CA SER A 131 -9.58 -7.77 -12.10
C SER A 131 -9.14 -6.45 -12.72
N GLN A 132 -9.26 -5.37 -11.95
CA GLN A 132 -8.90 -4.02 -12.36
C GLN A 132 -8.07 -3.33 -11.29
N HIS A 133 -7.09 -2.55 -11.75
CA HIS A 133 -6.29 -1.73 -10.86
C HIS A 133 -7.15 -0.69 -10.14
N THR A 134 -6.80 -0.44 -8.88
CA THR A 134 -7.27 0.73 -8.14
C THR A 134 -6.63 2.00 -8.69
N TRP A 135 -7.06 3.17 -8.22
CA TRP A 135 -6.42 4.44 -8.58
C TRP A 135 -4.90 4.42 -8.28
N TRP A 136 -4.54 4.07 -7.05
CA TRP A 136 -3.15 4.00 -6.60
C TRP A 136 -2.37 2.92 -7.34
N GLY A 137 -2.97 1.73 -7.47
CA GLY A 137 -2.35 0.63 -8.20
C GLY A 137 -2.13 0.92 -9.69
N ALA A 138 -3.03 1.67 -10.33
CA ALA A 138 -2.85 2.08 -11.72
C ALA A 138 -1.66 3.02 -11.89
N CYS A 139 -1.45 3.94 -10.96
CA CYS A 139 -0.27 4.82 -10.91
C CYS A 139 1.03 4.05 -10.68
N ILE A 140 1.01 3.02 -9.83
CA ILE A 140 2.17 2.15 -9.52
C ILE A 140 2.50 1.26 -10.72
N ALA A 141 1.51 0.50 -11.21
CA ALA A 141 1.65 -0.51 -12.24
C ALA A 141 1.77 0.06 -13.66
N GLY A 142 1.66 1.38 -13.84
CA GLY A 142 1.76 2.02 -15.15
C GLY A 142 0.53 1.84 -16.04
N ASP A 143 -0.66 1.62 -15.46
CA ASP A 143 -1.91 1.47 -16.20
C ASP A 143 -2.47 2.83 -16.63
N PHE A 144 -1.83 3.41 -17.65
CA PHE A 144 -2.17 4.75 -18.14
C PHE A 144 -3.64 4.90 -18.56
N LYS A 145 -4.24 3.86 -19.15
CA LYS A 145 -5.63 3.90 -19.59
C LYS A 145 -6.57 4.02 -18.40
N ARG A 146 -6.32 3.22 -17.36
CA ARG A 146 -7.10 3.23 -16.12
C ARG A 146 -6.96 4.55 -15.37
N VAL A 147 -5.74 5.09 -15.27
CA VAL A 147 -5.52 6.44 -14.68
C VAL A 147 -6.32 7.51 -15.44
N LYS A 148 -6.29 7.48 -16.78
CA LYS A 148 -7.03 8.45 -17.61
C LYS A 148 -8.54 8.38 -17.33
N GLU A 149 -9.09 7.16 -17.23
CA GLU A 149 -10.50 6.94 -16.93
C GLU A 149 -10.88 7.51 -15.55
N PHE A 150 -10.07 7.27 -14.51
CA PHE A 150 -10.29 7.84 -13.18
C PHE A 150 -10.32 9.38 -13.21
N VAL A 151 -9.35 10.00 -13.87
CA VAL A 151 -9.30 11.47 -13.99
C VAL A 151 -10.49 12.01 -14.79
N GLU A 152 -10.88 11.33 -15.87
CA GLU A 152 -12.07 11.71 -16.66
C GLU A 152 -13.38 11.60 -15.86
N ASN A 153 -13.42 10.69 -14.89
CA ASN A 153 -14.53 10.52 -13.97
C ASN A 153 -14.45 11.43 -12.72
N GLY A 154 -13.50 12.36 -12.67
CA GLY A 154 -13.41 13.37 -11.61
C GLY A 154 -12.58 12.97 -10.39
N GLN A 155 -11.68 11.98 -10.51
CA GLN A 155 -10.71 11.66 -9.46
C GLN A 155 -9.88 12.89 -9.09
N ASP A 156 -9.73 13.14 -7.78
CA ASP A 156 -8.86 14.21 -7.28
C ASP A 156 -7.40 13.83 -7.49
N VAL A 157 -6.71 14.56 -8.37
CA VAL A 157 -5.32 14.32 -8.73
C VAL A 157 -4.35 14.62 -7.57
N ASP A 158 -4.76 15.47 -6.62
CA ASP A 158 -3.96 15.91 -5.47
C ASP A 158 -4.38 15.29 -4.14
N GLU A 159 -5.28 14.29 -4.19
CA GLU A 159 -5.53 13.46 -3.03
C GLU A 159 -4.22 12.79 -2.57
N VAL A 160 -4.14 12.49 -1.28
CA VAL A 160 -2.96 11.84 -0.69
C VAL A 160 -3.35 10.55 -0.01
N ASN A 161 -2.48 9.56 -0.10
CA ASN A 161 -2.65 8.28 0.57
C ASN A 161 -1.78 8.24 1.84
N PRO A 162 -2.36 8.28 3.05
CA PRO A 162 -1.59 8.31 4.29
C PRO A 162 -0.69 7.10 4.51
N VAL A 163 -1.02 5.96 3.89
CA VAL A 163 -0.29 4.69 4.02
C VAL A 163 0.82 4.60 2.98
N LEU A 164 0.57 5.07 1.75
CA LEU A 164 1.61 5.24 0.72
C LEU A 164 2.35 6.56 0.94
N TRP A 165 2.98 6.66 2.11
CA TRP A 165 3.84 7.78 2.50
C TRP A 165 3.15 9.14 2.53
N SER A 166 1.83 9.27 2.59
CA SER A 166 1.14 10.57 2.37
C SER A 166 1.44 11.19 1.00
N ALA A 167 1.76 10.37 0.01
CA ALA A 167 2.03 10.79 -1.36
C ALA A 167 0.74 11.03 -2.16
N ASN A 168 0.82 11.92 -3.15
CA ASN A 168 -0.20 12.03 -4.20
C ASN A 168 0.18 11.16 -5.42
N ALA A 169 -0.72 11.13 -6.41
CA ALA A 169 -0.58 10.28 -7.58
C ALA A 169 0.63 10.67 -8.48
N VAL A 170 1.00 11.95 -8.53
CA VAL A 170 2.18 12.41 -9.28
C VAL A 170 3.46 11.85 -8.67
N PHE A 171 3.61 11.98 -7.34
CA PHE A 171 4.76 11.45 -6.61
C PHE A 171 4.87 9.93 -6.80
N ILE A 172 3.78 9.19 -6.62
CA ILE A 172 3.78 7.74 -6.82
C ILE A 172 4.19 7.38 -8.25
N ALA A 173 3.62 8.04 -9.26
CA ALA A 173 4.01 7.76 -10.64
C ALA A 173 5.49 8.05 -10.92
N GLN A 174 6.10 9.02 -10.23
CA GLN A 174 7.53 9.29 -10.35
C GLN A 174 8.39 8.21 -9.68
N GLU A 175 8.07 7.83 -8.45
CA GLU A 175 8.80 6.79 -7.69
C GLU A 175 8.81 5.44 -8.42
N PHE A 176 7.71 5.10 -9.09
CA PHE A 176 7.60 3.87 -9.89
C PHE A 176 8.01 4.05 -11.37
N ALA A 177 8.68 5.16 -11.71
CA ALA A 177 9.18 5.48 -13.05
C ALA A 177 8.11 5.49 -14.17
N GLN A 178 6.85 5.74 -13.82
CA GLN A 178 5.72 5.87 -14.74
C GLN A 178 5.64 7.30 -15.32
N ASN A 179 6.70 7.71 -16.02
CA ASN A 179 6.88 9.07 -16.56
C ASN A 179 5.69 9.58 -17.38
N ARG A 180 5.06 8.69 -18.16
CA ARG A 180 3.87 9.03 -18.97
C ARG A 180 2.67 9.41 -18.11
N ILE A 181 2.46 8.69 -17.01
CA ILE A 181 1.39 8.98 -16.05
C ILE A 181 1.71 10.27 -15.31
N ALA A 182 2.93 10.40 -14.78
CA ALA A 182 3.36 11.61 -14.07
C ALA A 182 3.17 12.87 -14.93
N ALA A 183 3.65 12.85 -16.18
CA ALA A 183 3.47 13.96 -17.11
C ALA A 183 1.99 14.28 -17.35
N TYR A 184 1.15 13.25 -17.55
CA TYR A 184 -0.29 13.45 -17.74
C TYR A 184 -0.95 14.07 -16.51
N LEU A 185 -0.67 13.58 -15.30
CA LEU A 185 -1.24 14.11 -14.07
C LEU A 185 -0.81 15.57 -13.83
N VAL A 186 0.44 15.93 -14.17
CA VAL A 186 0.90 17.33 -14.13
C VAL A 186 0.11 18.21 -15.10
N THR A 187 -0.20 17.73 -16.32
CA THR A 187 -1.06 18.50 -17.25
C THR A 187 -2.50 18.67 -16.74
N LYS A 188 -2.91 17.88 -15.74
CA LYS A 188 -4.20 17.95 -15.08
C LYS A 188 -4.17 18.77 -13.79
N GLY A 189 -3.06 19.44 -13.51
CA GLY A 189 -2.88 20.31 -12.34
C GLY A 189 -2.31 19.59 -11.13
N GLY A 190 -1.90 18.33 -11.26
CA GLY A 190 -1.30 17.57 -10.17
C GLY A 190 0.01 18.18 -9.68
N THR A 191 0.13 18.27 -8.36
CA THR A 191 1.28 18.84 -7.68
C THR A 191 2.46 17.88 -7.72
N VAL A 192 3.61 18.33 -8.24
CA VAL A 192 4.80 17.47 -8.41
C VAL A 192 5.44 17.11 -7.08
N VAL A 193 5.45 18.05 -6.12
CA VAL A 193 6.12 17.87 -4.84
C VAL A 193 5.12 17.99 -3.72
N VAL A 194 4.91 16.88 -3.02
CA VAL A 194 4.11 16.83 -1.80
C VAL A 194 5.03 16.64 -0.61
N ARG A 195 4.81 17.42 0.45
CA ARG A 195 5.49 17.19 1.73
C ARG A 195 5.05 15.84 2.28
N ASN A 196 6.01 14.95 2.48
CA ASN A 196 5.75 13.61 3.00
C ASN A 196 6.91 13.12 3.87
N CYS A 197 6.84 11.88 4.36
CA CYS A 197 7.90 11.31 5.19
C CYS A 197 9.24 11.15 4.46
N HIS A 198 9.26 11.17 3.12
CA HIS A 198 10.49 11.14 2.30
C HIS A 198 10.97 12.53 1.90
N ASN A 199 10.06 13.50 1.83
CA ASN A 199 10.29 14.87 1.43
C ASN A 199 9.87 15.81 2.56
N VAL A 200 10.76 15.92 3.54
CA VAL A 200 10.61 16.77 4.73
C VAL A 200 10.93 18.24 4.47
N ASP A 201 11.17 18.62 3.21
CA ASP A 201 11.63 19.95 2.81
C ASP A 201 10.75 21.06 3.40
N THR A 202 11.37 21.86 4.28
CA THR A 202 10.73 22.89 5.11
C THR A 202 10.67 24.25 4.42
N HIS A 203 11.25 24.39 3.22
CA HIS A 203 11.24 25.67 2.50
C HIS A 203 9.80 26.07 2.15
N GLU A 204 9.36 27.19 2.73
CA GLU A 204 8.01 27.79 2.67
C GLU A 204 7.40 27.90 1.25
N MET A 205 8.22 27.86 0.21
CA MET A 205 7.82 28.16 -1.17
C MET A 205 7.34 26.96 -2.00
N LYS A 206 7.40 25.72 -1.48
CA LYS A 206 6.76 24.57 -2.13
C LYS A 206 5.32 24.33 -1.68
N TRP A 207 4.80 25.18 -0.79
CA TRP A 207 3.53 25.00 -0.08
C TRP A 207 2.29 25.44 -0.88
N SER A 208 2.45 26.08 -2.04
CA SER A 208 1.38 26.88 -2.67
C SER A 208 0.75 26.31 -3.95
N VAL A 209 1.04 25.07 -4.34
CA VAL A 209 0.30 24.43 -5.44
C VAL A 209 -0.47 23.25 -4.85
N GLY A 210 -1.80 23.34 -4.88
CA GLY A 210 -2.69 22.19 -4.64
C GLY A 210 -3.62 22.26 -3.42
N ARG A 211 -3.37 23.06 -2.38
CA ARG A 211 -4.32 23.16 -1.24
C ARG A 211 -4.49 24.57 -0.72
N GLY A 212 -5.75 25.03 -0.67
CA GLY A 212 -6.15 26.05 0.28
C GLY A 212 -5.96 25.51 1.70
N ASP A 213 -4.84 25.87 2.31
CA ASP A 213 -4.64 26.08 3.74
C ASP A 213 -5.33 25.14 4.75
N CYS A 214 -4.50 24.33 5.41
CA CYS A 214 -4.20 24.57 6.83
C CYS A 214 -5.37 24.85 7.78
N PHE A 215 -6.35 23.93 7.93
CA PHE A 215 -7.25 23.99 9.08
C PHE A 215 -6.51 23.78 10.41
N PHE A 216 -5.58 22.82 10.45
CA PHE A 216 -4.86 22.48 11.68
C PHE A 216 -3.98 23.65 12.18
N TYR A 217 -3.09 24.19 11.35
CA TYR A 217 -2.14 25.24 11.79
C TYR A 217 -2.82 26.57 12.13
N LYS A 218 -3.89 26.94 11.42
CA LYS A 218 -4.69 28.13 11.72
C LYS A 218 -5.50 27.96 13.01
N SER A 219 -6.04 26.77 13.27
CA SER A 219 -6.71 26.44 14.54
C SER A 219 -5.73 26.43 15.72
N CYS A 220 -4.49 26.00 15.49
CA CYS A 220 -3.42 25.96 16.48
C CYS A 220 -2.69 27.30 16.66
N LYS A 221 -3.05 28.35 15.91
CA LYS A 221 -2.38 29.66 15.90
C LYS A 221 -0.85 29.58 15.76
N VAL A 222 -0.37 28.60 14.99
CA VAL A 222 1.06 28.43 14.75
C VAL A 222 1.44 29.30 13.56
N GLU A 223 2.01 30.48 13.84
CA GLU A 223 2.40 31.46 12.82
C GLU A 223 3.63 31.01 12.01
N ARG A 224 4.40 30.03 12.50
CA ARG A 224 5.59 29.44 11.85
C ARG A 224 5.77 27.96 12.23
N PRO A 225 5.33 26.99 11.41
CA PRO A 225 5.55 25.59 11.69
C PRO A 225 6.98 25.20 11.28
N GLY A 226 7.94 25.51 12.15
CA GLY A 226 9.37 25.22 11.91
C GLY A 226 10.32 25.49 13.08
N ALA A 227 9.92 26.28 14.08
CA ALA A 227 10.72 26.48 15.27
C ALA A 227 10.55 25.29 16.24
N GLY A 228 11.30 24.21 16.02
CA GLY A 228 11.25 23.05 16.91
C GLY A 228 12.04 21.81 16.48
N VAL A 229 12.56 21.77 15.24
CA VAL A 229 13.62 20.83 14.89
C VAL A 229 14.92 21.60 15.05
N MET A 230 15.82 21.12 15.91
CA MET A 230 17.16 21.68 16.04
C MET A 230 17.82 21.70 14.65
N ASP A 231 17.99 22.91 14.09
CA ASP A 231 18.88 23.17 12.96
C ASP A 231 20.33 22.96 13.42
N GLU A 232 20.75 21.71 13.55
CA GLU A 232 22.17 21.38 13.67
C GLU A 232 22.74 21.07 12.28
N TYR A 233 23.37 22.10 11.72
CA TYR A 233 24.52 22.06 10.82
C TYR A 233 24.27 21.92 9.30
N VAL A 234 24.13 23.06 8.63
CA VAL A 234 24.63 23.24 7.26
C VAL A 234 25.86 24.16 7.36
N PRO A 235 27.09 23.68 7.13
CA PRO A 235 28.25 24.55 7.14
C PRO A 235 28.20 25.46 5.91
N GLU A 236 28.05 26.75 6.18
CA GLU A 236 28.19 27.84 5.21
C GLU A 236 29.62 27.84 4.68
N TRP A 237 29.81 27.45 3.41
CA TRP A 237 31.04 27.77 2.69
C TRP A 237 30.92 29.21 2.15
N THR A 238 31.40 30.17 2.93
CA THR A 238 31.79 31.49 2.42
C THR A 238 33.26 31.45 1.97
N VAL A 239 33.51 31.45 0.65
CA VAL A 239 34.17 32.51 -0.14
C VAL A 239 33.75 32.36 -1.60
#